data_AF-A0A352NFW2-F1
#
_entry.id   AF-A0A352NFW2-F1
#
_cell.length_a   1.000
_cell.length_b   1.000
_cell.length_c   1.000
_cell.angle_alpha   90.00
_cell.angle_beta   90.00
_cell.angle_gamma   90.00
#
_symmetry.space_group_name_H-M   'P 1'
#
loop_
_entity.id
_entity.type
_entity.pdbx_description
1 polymer ?
#
loop_
_entity_poly.entity_id
_entity_poly.type
_entity_poly.pdbx_seq_one_letter_code
_entity_poly.pdbx_strand_id
1 'polypeptide(L)'
;MEKPAYARADGIQLNTVQRLYGIIVFPRATLQDIVDNPAFFRGLACLLGLILIFTLAILPKIGAYTIWAMEKQSLHVAAVARDVSVYGAMAAVVLTSLAQPLLFFFVTALLFFLFGYTTKKQASYRVLLAVCVFAYVPVAVAAFLQSVLIMLRPAENLLDVTTSLAMFLPAGEGGVLYKVL
;
A
#
# COMPACT_ATOMS: atom_id res chain seq x y z
N MET A 1 6.09 -21.82 -25.90
CA MET A 1 5.86 -20.56 -25.15
C MET A 1 7.23 -20.02 -24.80
N GLU A 2 7.63 -18.86 -25.35
CA GLU A 2 8.94 -18.27 -25.06
C GLU A 2 9.05 -17.90 -23.59
N LYS A 3 10.18 -18.27 -22.99
CA LYS A 3 10.56 -17.88 -21.63
C LYS A 3 10.85 -16.37 -21.63
N PRO A 4 10.30 -15.58 -20.71
CA PRO A 4 10.65 -14.17 -20.64
C PRO A 4 12.15 -13.99 -20.41
N ALA A 5 12.78 -13.01 -21.06
CA ALA A 5 14.23 -12.79 -21.02
C ALA A 5 14.84 -12.54 -19.62
N TYR A 6 14.01 -12.26 -18.60
CA TYR A 6 14.43 -12.09 -17.20
C TYR A 6 14.07 -13.30 -16.32
N ALA A 7 13.28 -14.24 -16.84
CA ALA A 7 13.11 -15.55 -16.22
C ALA A 7 14.37 -16.35 -16.54
N ARG A 8 15.17 -16.65 -15.52
CA ARG A 8 16.44 -17.38 -15.68
C ARG A 8 16.24 -18.61 -16.59
N ALA A 9 17.06 -18.71 -17.63
CA ALA A 9 16.99 -19.70 -18.70
C ALA A 9 17.03 -21.16 -18.20
N ASP A 10 17.44 -21.34 -16.95
CA ASP A 10 17.97 -22.54 -16.32
C ASP A 10 17.01 -23.20 -15.32
N GLY A 11 15.76 -22.73 -15.22
CA GLY A 11 14.74 -23.34 -14.32
C GLY A 11 14.88 -22.89 -12.86
N ILE A 12 15.67 -21.85 -12.62
CA ILE A 12 15.90 -21.28 -11.30
C ILE A 12 14.73 -20.35 -10.92
N GLN A 13 14.15 -20.62 -9.74
CA GLN A 13 13.08 -19.85 -9.11
C GLN A 13 13.47 -18.37 -8.95
N LEU A 14 12.53 -17.46 -9.19
CA LEU A 14 12.79 -16.03 -8.97
C LEU A 14 12.98 -15.76 -7.46
N ASN A 15 14.00 -14.96 -7.13
CA ASN A 15 14.18 -14.50 -5.76
C ASN A 15 13.15 -13.41 -5.39
N THR A 16 13.07 -13.04 -4.11
CA THR A 16 12.07 -12.06 -3.62
C THR A 16 12.15 -10.71 -4.34
N VAL A 17 13.35 -10.18 -4.59
CA VAL A 17 13.54 -8.89 -5.26
C VAL A 17 13.11 -8.96 -6.72
N GLN A 18 13.45 -10.05 -7.41
CA GLN A 18 13.02 -10.31 -8.79
C GLN A 18 11.51 -10.44 -8.90
N ARG A 19 10.83 -11.01 -7.90
CA ARG A 19 9.37 -11.07 -7.84
C ARG A 19 8.74 -9.69 -7.63
N LEU A 20 9.30 -8.88 -6.72
CA LEU A 20 8.81 -7.51 -6.47
C LEU A 20 8.97 -6.61 -7.70
N TYR A 21 10.09 -6.69 -8.40
CA TYR A 21 10.30 -5.95 -9.64
C TYR A 21 9.47 -6.53 -10.81
N GLY A 22 9.50 -7.85 -10.95
CA GLY A 22 8.90 -8.57 -12.07
C GLY A 22 7.38 -8.45 -12.12
N ILE A 23 6.70 -8.25 -11.00
CA ILE A 23 5.24 -8.07 -11.01
C ILE A 23 4.81 -6.79 -11.74
N ILE A 24 5.67 -5.76 -11.78
CA ILE A 24 5.40 -4.50 -12.47
C ILE A 24 5.72 -4.64 -13.96
N VAL A 25 6.88 -5.19 -14.29
CA VAL A 25 7.39 -5.18 -15.67
C VAL A 25 6.85 -6.36 -16.48
N PHE A 26 6.63 -7.49 -15.83
CA PHE A 26 6.32 -8.76 -16.47
C PHE A 26 5.36 -9.62 -15.62
N PRO A 27 4.15 -9.12 -15.34
CA PRO A 27 3.24 -9.67 -14.33
C PRO A 27 2.91 -11.14 -14.55
N ARG A 28 2.65 -11.56 -15.80
CA ARG A 28 2.21 -12.92 -16.11
C ARG A 28 3.22 -13.97 -15.66
N ALA A 29 4.49 -13.81 -16.05
CA ALA A 29 5.51 -14.81 -15.76
C ALA A 29 5.93 -14.78 -14.30
N THR A 30 5.92 -13.60 -13.65
CA THR A 30 6.17 -13.52 -12.22
C THR A 30 5.05 -14.15 -11.40
N LEU A 31 3.78 -13.97 -11.78
CA LEU A 31 2.66 -14.64 -11.14
C LEU A 31 2.71 -16.16 -11.33
N GLN A 32 3.11 -16.64 -12.50
CA GLN A 32 3.32 -18.07 -12.74
C GLN A 32 4.39 -18.65 -11.78
N ASP A 33 5.55 -18.00 -11.66
CA ASP A 33 6.60 -18.42 -10.71
C ASP A 33 6.12 -18.41 -9.24
N ILE A 34 5.25 -17.46 -8.86
CA ILE A 34 4.65 -17.41 -7.52
C ILE A 34 3.64 -18.55 -7.30
N VAL A 35 2.85 -18.90 -8.32
CA VAL A 35 1.91 -20.02 -8.27
C VAL A 35 2.67 -21.33 -8.11
N ASP A 36 3.74 -21.52 -8.89
CA ASP A 36 4.58 -22.71 -8.84
C ASP A 36 5.35 -22.81 -7.51
N ASN A 37 5.77 -21.66 -6.95
CA ASN A 37 6.54 -21.58 -5.70
C ASN A 37 5.96 -20.51 -4.76
N PRO A 38 4.92 -20.83 -3.96
CA PRO A 38 4.15 -19.88 -3.15
C PRO A 38 4.84 -19.49 -1.83
N ALA A 39 6.11 -19.09 -1.93
CA ALA A 39 6.88 -18.48 -0.86
C ALA A 39 6.63 -16.97 -0.84
N PHE A 40 5.90 -16.50 0.19
CA PHE A 40 5.48 -15.10 0.29
C PHE A 40 6.03 -14.36 1.52
N PHE A 41 6.43 -15.05 2.59
CA PHE A 41 6.83 -14.41 3.85
C PHE A 41 7.93 -13.35 3.69
N ARG A 42 8.96 -13.63 2.88
CA ARG A 42 10.03 -12.64 2.61
C ARG A 42 9.51 -11.42 1.84
N GLY A 43 8.62 -11.63 0.87
CA GLY A 43 8.00 -10.55 0.11
C GLY A 43 7.09 -9.69 1.00
N LEU A 44 6.28 -10.35 1.83
CA LEU A 44 5.42 -9.71 2.82
C LEU A 44 6.23 -8.86 3.80
N ALA A 45 7.29 -9.42 4.40
CA ALA A 45 8.13 -8.70 5.34
C ALA A 45 8.82 -7.48 4.68
N CYS A 46 9.30 -7.64 3.44
CA CYS A 46 9.89 -6.55 2.68
C CYS A 46 8.88 -5.43 2.40
N LEU A 47 7.67 -5.78 1.95
CA LEU A 47 6.60 -4.82 1.66
C LEU A 47 6.14 -4.07 2.91
N LEU A 48 5.84 -4.79 3.99
CA LEU A 48 5.39 -4.17 5.24
C LEU A 48 6.49 -3.31 5.87
N GLY A 49 7.75 -3.77 5.82
CA GLY A 49 8.89 -3.00 6.29
C GLY A 49 9.05 -1.69 5.52
N LEU A 50 8.92 -1.73 4.19
CA LEU A 50 8.99 -0.54 3.35
C LEU A 50 7.84 0.44 3.63
N ILE A 51 6.61 -0.06 3.73
CA ILE A 51 5.43 0.74 4.06
C ILE A 51 5.60 1.41 5.42
N LEU A 52 6.11 0.68 6.41
CA LEU A 52 6.36 1.21 7.75
C LEU A 52 7.42 2.31 7.72
N ILE A 53 8.53 2.12 7.00
CA ILE A 53 9.59 3.14 6.88
C ILE A 53 9.02 4.45 6.32
N PHE A 54 8.20 4.39 5.26
CA PHE A 54 7.58 5.61 4.70
C PHE A 54 6.54 6.23 5.61
N THR A 55 5.78 5.40 6.31
CA THR A 55 4.83 5.86 7.33
C THR A 55 5.55 6.65 8.42
N LEU A 56 6.65 6.11 8.95
CA LEU A 56 7.49 6.79 9.94
C LEU A 56 8.10 8.10 9.42
N ALA A 57 8.41 8.18 8.12
CA ALA A 57 8.93 9.41 7.52
C ALA A 57 7.89 10.55 7.49
N ILE A 58 6.60 10.24 7.35
CA ILE A 58 5.52 11.24 7.32
C ILE A 58 4.93 11.57 8.71
N LEU A 59 5.28 10.83 9.75
CA LEU A 59 4.74 11.01 11.11
C LEU A 59 4.81 12.46 11.65
N PRO A 60 5.93 13.20 11.49
CA PRO A 60 6.00 14.60 11.91
C PRO A 60 4.99 15.49 11.19
N LYS A 61 4.70 15.22 9.91
CA LYS A 61 3.69 15.95 9.14
C LYS A 61 2.28 15.66 9.66
N ILE A 62 1.99 14.42 10.02
CA ILE A 62 0.72 14.06 10.65
C ILE A 62 0.52 14.84 11.95
N GLY A 63 1.54 14.90 12.81
CA GLY A 63 1.45 15.68 14.05
C GLY A 63 1.20 17.17 13.81
N ALA A 64 1.95 17.77 12.88
CA ALA A 64 1.76 19.18 12.50
C ALA A 64 0.37 19.45 11.90
N TYR A 65 -0.16 18.53 11.09
CA TYR A 65 -1.49 18.65 10.52
C TYR A 65 -2.59 18.53 11.58
N THR A 66 -2.47 17.58 12.52
CA THR A 66 -3.43 17.43 13.62
C THR A 66 -3.51 18.71 14.44
N ILE A 67 -2.36 19.32 14.74
CA ILE A 67 -2.28 20.63 15.40
C ILE A 67 -3.03 21.70 14.60
N TRP A 68 -2.69 21.85 13.32
CA TRP A 68 -3.30 22.86 12.46
C TRP A 68 -4.81 22.67 12.33
N ALA A 69 -5.29 21.43 12.22
CA ALA A 69 -6.71 21.12 12.12
C ALA A 69 -7.48 21.53 13.38
N MET A 70 -6.89 21.32 14.57
CA MET A 70 -7.49 21.75 15.84
C MET A 70 -7.54 23.28 15.96
N GLU A 71 -6.45 23.97 15.57
CA GLU A 71 -6.37 25.44 15.57
C GLU A 71 -7.39 26.05 14.60
N LYS A 72 -7.54 25.49 13.40
CA LYS A 72 -8.54 25.91 12.40
C LYS A 72 -9.98 25.77 12.89
N GLN A 73 -10.26 24.76 13.71
CA GLN A 73 -11.57 24.56 14.32
C GLN A 73 -11.81 25.43 15.57
N SER A 74 -10.86 26.33 15.90
CA SER A 74 -10.89 27.17 17.11
C SER A 74 -11.01 26.38 18.42
N LEU A 75 -10.62 25.10 18.40
CA LEU A 75 -10.69 24.24 19.57
C LEU A 75 -9.62 24.68 20.57
N HIS A 76 -10.06 25.35 21.64
CA HIS A 76 -9.21 25.67 22.78
C HIS A 76 -9.05 24.42 23.63
N VAL A 77 -8.08 23.59 23.25
CA VAL A 77 -7.82 22.30 23.91
C VAL A 77 -6.65 22.49 24.88
N ALA A 78 -6.81 21.98 26.12
CA ALA A 78 -5.72 21.95 27.08
C ALA A 78 -4.51 21.19 26.51
N ALA A 79 -3.28 21.60 26.87
CA ALA A 79 -2.05 21.05 26.32
C ALA A 79 -1.99 19.51 26.33
N VAL A 80 -2.42 18.89 27.44
CA VAL A 80 -2.45 17.42 27.58
C VAL A 80 -3.39 16.77 26.54
N ALA A 81 -4.56 17.34 26.29
CA ALA A 81 -5.50 16.79 25.32
C ALA A 81 -5.05 17.03 23.86
N ARG A 82 -4.25 18.08 23.60
CA ARG A 82 -3.57 18.29 22.32
C ARG A 82 -2.54 17.18 22.07
N ASP A 83 -1.69 16.90 23.05
CA ASP A 83 -0.64 15.87 22.92
C ASP A 83 -1.25 14.48 22.71
N VAL A 84 -2.28 14.13 23.48
CA VAL A 84 -3.02 12.87 23.31
C VAL A 84 -3.60 12.75 21.88
N SER A 85 -4.13 13.84 21.33
CA SER A 85 -4.69 13.85 19.97
C SER A 85 -3.60 13.65 18.91
N VAL A 86 -2.46 14.31 19.07
CA VAL A 86 -1.32 14.18 18.16
C VAL A 86 -0.74 12.77 18.19
N TYR A 87 -0.41 12.25 19.38
CA TYR A 87 0.11 10.90 19.52
C TYR A 87 -0.90 9.84 19.10
N GLY A 88 -2.19 10.06 19.40
CA GLY A 88 -3.27 9.19 18.95
C GLY A 88 -3.37 9.10 17.43
N ALA A 89 -3.31 10.24 16.74
CA ALA A 89 -3.30 10.28 15.28
C ALA A 89 -2.06 9.58 14.69
N MET A 90 -0.88 9.83 15.24
CA MET A 90 0.36 9.19 14.80
C MET A 90 0.31 7.67 15.01
N ALA A 91 -0.14 7.22 16.18
CA ALA A 91 -0.32 5.79 16.48
C ALA A 91 -1.35 5.13 15.55
N ALA A 92 -2.48 5.80 15.29
CA ALA A 92 -3.49 5.30 14.36
C ALA A 92 -2.93 5.14 12.94
N VAL A 93 -2.14 6.10 12.46
CA VAL A 93 -1.49 6.02 11.14
C VAL A 93 -0.49 4.83 11.08
N VAL A 94 0.32 4.62 12.11
CA VAL A 94 1.23 3.47 12.18
C VAL A 94 0.45 2.15 12.17
N LEU A 95 -0.58 2.02 13.02
CA LEU A 95 -1.40 0.81 13.11
C LEU A 95 -2.11 0.50 11.79
N THR A 96 -2.73 1.51 11.18
CA THR A 96 -3.46 1.34 9.91
C THR A 96 -2.54 1.03 8.75
N SER A 97 -1.31 1.57 8.73
CA SER A 97 -0.31 1.28 7.68
C SER A 97 0.04 -0.22 7.57
N LEU A 98 -0.04 -0.96 8.67
CA LEU A 98 0.23 -2.39 8.72
C LEU A 98 -1.05 -3.22 8.63
N ALA A 99 -2.11 -2.79 9.32
CA ALA A 99 -3.37 -3.51 9.36
C ALA A 99 -4.06 -3.53 7.99
N GLN A 100 -4.07 -2.41 7.26
CA GLN A 100 -4.78 -2.30 5.99
C GLN A 100 -4.24 -3.28 4.91
N PRO A 101 -2.91 -3.37 4.63
CA PRO A 101 -2.40 -4.34 3.68
C PRO A 101 -2.67 -5.79 4.12
N LEU A 102 -2.51 -6.10 5.41
CA LEU A 102 -2.79 -7.44 5.93
C LEU A 102 -4.25 -7.84 5.71
N LEU A 103 -5.19 -6.96 6.08
CA LEU A 103 -6.61 -7.16 5.83
C LEU A 103 -6.86 -7.37 4.33
N PHE A 104 -6.26 -6.54 3.47
CA PHE A 104 -6.38 -6.70 2.02
C PHE A 104 -5.91 -8.09 1.56
N PHE A 105 -4.74 -8.57 2.00
CA PHE A 105 -4.22 -9.88 1.58
C PHE A 105 -5.12 -11.03 2.03
N PHE A 106 -5.47 -11.06 3.32
CA PHE A 106 -6.22 -12.17 3.89
C PHE A 106 -7.66 -12.22 3.37
N VAL A 107 -8.33 -11.05 3.30
CA VAL A 107 -9.71 -10.96 2.81
C VAL A 107 -9.75 -11.28 1.32
N THR A 108 -8.88 -10.70 0.49
CA THR A 108 -8.89 -10.96 -0.95
C THR A 108 -8.56 -12.42 -1.27
N ALA A 109 -7.57 -13.00 -0.59
CA ALA A 109 -7.24 -14.42 -0.75
C ALA A 109 -8.40 -15.32 -0.32
N LEU A 110 -9.13 -14.95 0.75
CA LEU A 110 -10.29 -15.70 1.22
C LEU A 110 -11.43 -15.63 0.21
N LEU A 111 -11.72 -14.45 -0.34
CA LEU A 111 -12.73 -14.27 -1.38
C LEU A 111 -12.41 -15.10 -2.62
N PHE A 112 -11.16 -15.11 -3.08
CA PHE A 112 -10.74 -15.96 -4.19
C PHE A 112 -10.82 -17.45 -3.87
N PHE A 113 -10.50 -17.83 -2.63
CA PHE A 113 -10.61 -19.22 -2.20
C PHE A 113 -12.08 -19.68 -2.22
N LEU A 114 -12.99 -18.87 -1.70
CA LEU A 114 -14.44 -19.11 -1.74
C LEU A 114 -14.98 -19.16 -3.18
N PHE A 115 -14.51 -18.27 -4.06
CA PHE A 115 -14.86 -18.28 -5.48
C PHE A 115 -14.31 -19.51 -6.23
N GLY A 116 -13.18 -20.07 -5.79
CA GLY A 116 -12.65 -21.31 -6.34
C GLY A 116 -13.60 -22.50 -6.16
N TYR A 117 -14.37 -22.52 -5.06
CA TYR A 117 -15.38 -23.56 -4.82
C TYR A 117 -16.55 -23.49 -5.81
N THR A 118 -16.96 -22.29 -6.22
CA THR A 118 -18.08 -22.12 -7.16
C THR A 118 -17.68 -22.47 -8.61
N THR A 119 -16.41 -22.30 -8.95
CA THR A 119 -15.90 -22.46 -10.34
C THR A 119 -15.21 -23.80 -10.61
N LYS A 120 -15.13 -24.71 -9.63
CA LYS A 120 -14.35 -25.97 -9.68
C LYS A 120 -12.85 -25.78 -10.01
N LYS A 121 -12.34 -24.55 -9.98
CA LYS A 121 -10.93 -24.21 -10.15
C LYS A 121 -10.33 -23.93 -8.78
N GLN A 122 -9.91 -24.99 -8.11
CA GLN A 122 -9.39 -24.90 -6.74
C GLN A 122 -7.88 -24.60 -6.77
N ALA A 123 -7.49 -23.52 -6.09
CA ALA A 123 -6.12 -23.25 -5.71
C ALA A 123 -6.02 -23.30 -4.18
N SER A 124 -4.86 -23.69 -3.66
CA SER A 124 -4.66 -23.64 -2.21
C SER A 124 -4.71 -22.19 -1.70
N TYR A 125 -5.24 -21.98 -0.50
CA TYR A 125 -5.28 -20.65 0.12
C TYR A 125 -3.89 -20.00 0.18
N ARG A 126 -2.85 -20.79 0.43
CA ARG A 126 -1.46 -20.33 0.45
C ARG A 126 -1.00 -19.72 -0.89
N VAL A 127 -1.38 -20.33 -2.01
CA VAL A 127 -1.06 -19.81 -3.35
C VAL A 127 -1.78 -18.48 -3.58
N LEU A 128 -3.07 -18.42 -3.25
CA LEU A 128 -3.87 -17.20 -3.41
C LEU A 128 -3.35 -16.05 -2.53
N LEU A 129 -2.96 -16.35 -1.29
CA LEU A 129 -2.34 -15.38 -0.39
C LEU A 129 -1.02 -14.87 -0.94
N ALA A 130 -0.16 -15.77 -1.46
CA ALA A 130 1.10 -15.37 -2.07
C ALA A 130 0.89 -14.44 -3.28
N VAL A 131 -0.08 -14.77 -4.14
CA VAL A 131 -0.47 -13.92 -5.27
C VAL A 131 -0.94 -12.55 -4.79
N CYS A 132 -1.80 -12.49 -3.77
CA CYS A 132 -2.30 -11.21 -3.24
C CYS A 132 -1.18 -10.32 -2.67
N VAL A 133 -0.20 -10.90 -1.97
CA VAL A 133 0.94 -10.16 -1.42
C VAL A 133 1.75 -9.48 -2.53
N PHE A 134 2.14 -10.23 -3.56
CA PHE A 134 2.93 -9.66 -4.66
C PHE A 134 2.09 -8.76 -5.58
N ALA A 135 0.80 -9.05 -5.77
CA ALA A 135 -0.09 -8.19 -6.55
C ALA A 135 -0.34 -6.82 -5.91
N TYR A 136 0.01 -6.64 -4.63
CA TYR A 136 -0.09 -5.35 -3.95
C TYR A 136 1.07 -4.39 -4.23
N VAL A 137 2.14 -4.85 -4.89
CA VAL A 137 3.31 -4.01 -5.18
C VAL A 137 2.94 -2.70 -5.90
N PRO A 138 2.08 -2.67 -6.94
CA PRO A 138 1.65 -1.40 -7.55
C PRO A 138 1.03 -0.42 -6.55
N VAL A 139 0.19 -0.94 -5.63
CA VAL A 139 -0.46 -0.12 -4.59
C VAL A 139 0.59 0.41 -3.61
N ALA A 140 1.56 -0.41 -3.21
CA ALA A 140 2.68 0.02 -2.36
C ALA A 140 3.54 1.10 -3.05
N VAL A 141 3.76 1.01 -4.36
CA VAL A 141 4.47 2.06 -5.13
C VAL A 141 3.68 3.36 -5.13
N ALA A 142 2.35 3.32 -5.34
CA ALA A 142 1.50 4.50 -5.27
C ALA A 142 1.55 5.15 -3.87
N ALA A 143 1.48 4.35 -2.80
CA ALA A 143 1.57 4.82 -1.42
C ALA A 143 2.95 5.44 -1.10
N PHE A 144 4.02 4.90 -1.68
CA PHE A 144 5.35 5.50 -1.59
C PHE A 144 5.37 6.89 -2.24
N LEU A 145 4.88 7.01 -3.48
CA LEU A 145 4.82 8.31 -4.17
C LEU A 145 3.97 9.32 -3.38
N GLN A 146 2.83 8.89 -2.85
CA GLN A 146 1.98 9.72 -2.00
C GLN A 146 2.71 10.20 -0.73
N SER A 147 3.46 9.31 -0.07
CA SER A 147 4.27 9.66 1.11
C SER A 147 5.32 10.74 0.77
N VAL A 148 5.99 10.61 -0.39
CA VAL A 148 6.95 11.63 -0.84
C VAL A 148 6.26 12.97 -1.09
N LEU A 149 5.09 12.98 -1.75
CA LEU A 149 4.32 14.19 -1.97
C LEU A 149 3.87 14.86 -0.66
N ILE A 150 3.45 14.06 0.33
CA ILE A 150 3.12 14.52 1.69
C ILE A 150 4.31 15.23 2.34
N MET A 151 5.52 14.67 2.22
CA MET A 151 6.71 15.27 2.80
C MET A 151 7.04 16.64 2.18
N LEU A 152 6.82 16.78 0.87
CA LEU A 152 7.12 18.01 0.11
C LEU A 152 6.08 19.12 0.29
N ARG A 153 4.89 18.83 0.83
CA ARG A 153 3.81 19.81 1.00
C ARG A 153 3.75 20.40 2.42
N PRO A 154 3.24 21.64 2.57
CA PRO A 154 2.88 22.18 3.88
C PRO A 154 1.84 21.30 4.59
N ALA A 155 1.90 21.22 5.92
CA ALA A 155 1.00 20.36 6.69
C ALA A 155 -0.48 20.74 6.50
N GLU A 156 -0.78 22.03 6.37
CA GLU A 156 -2.14 22.53 6.08
C GLU A 156 -2.79 21.96 4.81
N ASN A 157 -1.98 21.49 3.86
CA ASN A 157 -2.43 20.97 2.57
C ASN A 157 -2.36 19.44 2.49
N LEU A 158 -2.24 18.72 3.61
CA LEU A 158 -2.12 17.25 3.59
C LEU A 158 -3.31 16.56 2.91
N LEU A 159 -4.53 17.09 3.07
CA LEU A 159 -5.73 16.51 2.46
C LEU A 159 -5.86 16.79 0.96
N ASP A 160 -5.08 17.75 0.43
CA ASP A 160 -5.07 18.09 -0.99
C ASP A 160 -4.00 17.31 -1.77
N VAL A 161 -3.23 16.46 -1.08
CA VAL A 161 -2.30 15.54 -1.73
C VAL A 161 -3.09 14.43 -2.41
N THR A 162 -3.13 14.48 -3.73
CA THR A 162 -3.72 13.43 -4.58
C THR A 162 -2.68 12.89 -5.56
N THR A 163 -2.75 11.59 -5.83
CA THR A 163 -1.97 10.89 -6.86
C THR A 163 -2.79 10.58 -8.10
N SER A 164 -3.99 11.15 -8.21
CA SER A 164 -4.88 10.94 -9.36
C SER A 164 -4.64 11.91 -10.51
N LEU A 165 -5.39 11.71 -11.59
CA LEU A 165 -5.58 12.69 -12.67
C LEU A 165 -6.03 14.08 -12.17
N ALA A 166 -6.59 14.19 -10.95
CA ALA A 166 -6.95 15.48 -10.37
C ALA A 166 -5.73 16.40 -10.14
N MET A 167 -4.50 15.87 -10.17
CA MET A 167 -3.30 16.72 -10.16
C MET A 167 -3.21 17.68 -11.36
N PHE A 168 -3.94 17.40 -12.44
CA PHE A 168 -3.99 18.23 -13.65
C PHE A 168 -5.21 19.17 -13.68
N LEU A 169 -6.08 19.13 -12.67
CA LEU A 169 -7.24 20.02 -12.59
C LEU A 169 -6.94 21.25 -11.71
N PRO A 170 -7.56 22.41 -11.98
CA PRO A 170 -7.49 23.59 -11.13
C PRO A 170 -7.91 23.27 -9.69
N ALA A 171 -7.22 23.85 -8.69
CA ALA A 171 -7.54 23.64 -7.29
C ALA A 171 -8.99 24.03 -6.99
N GLY A 172 -9.80 23.07 -6.54
CA GLY A 172 -11.23 23.24 -6.25
C GLY A 172 -12.18 22.66 -7.31
N GLU A 173 -11.66 22.27 -8.47
CA GLU A 173 -12.43 21.60 -9.52
C GLU A 173 -12.07 20.11 -9.58
N GLY A 174 -13.01 19.26 -9.20
CA GLY A 174 -12.84 17.80 -9.19
C GLY A 174 -13.72 17.15 -8.12
N GLY A 175 -14.72 16.40 -8.57
CA GLY A 175 -15.60 15.64 -7.66
C GLY A 175 -14.82 14.62 -6.82
N VAL A 176 -15.39 14.17 -5.70
CA VAL A 176 -14.75 13.21 -4.77
C VAL A 176 -14.21 11.97 -5.49
N LEU A 177 -14.88 11.51 -6.54
CA LEU A 177 -14.44 10.39 -7.38
C LEU A 177 -13.08 10.63 -8.05
N TYR A 178 -12.80 11.85 -8.51
CA TYR A 178 -11.52 12.20 -9.13
C TYR A 178 -10.37 12.34 -8.13
N LYS A 179 -10.64 12.57 -6.84
CA LYS A 179 -9.60 12.64 -5.81
C LYS A 179 -9.15 11.25 -5.34
N VAL A 180 -9.97 10.22 -5.54
CA VAL A 180 -9.78 8.85 -5.03
C VAL A 180 -9.34 7.85 -6.12
N LEU A 181 -9.63 8.13 -7.40
CA LEU A 181 -9.22 7.34 -8.57
C LEU A 181 -7.98 7.94 -9.23
#